data_AF-A0A9J5WJE4-F1
#
_entry.id   AF-A0A9J5WJE4-F1
#
_cell.length_a   1.000
_cell.length_b   1.000
_cell.length_c   1.000
_cell.angle_alpha   90.00
_cell.angle_beta   90.00
_cell.angle_gamma   90.00
#
_symmetry.space_group_name_H-M   'P 1'
#
loop_
_entity.id
_entity.type
_entity.pdbx_description
1 polymer ?
#
loop_
_entity_poly.entity_id
_entity_poly.type
_entity_poly.pdbx_seq_one_letter_code
_entity_poly.pdbx_strand_id
1 'polypeptide(L)'
;MAKEAVLTQDSVMKRGITLCFRCFLCGETSYTHHLWRIFLSLRGISWTMPRKVAEALLCWEEEGVDAKDKGRWRVIPGSIWWAVWKERNSRC
;
A
#
# COMPACT_ATOMS: atom_id res chain seq x y z
N MET A 1 11.94 7.10 16.79
CA MET A 1 11.90 7.94 15.57
C MET A 1 12.31 7.08 14.39
N ALA A 2 11.36 6.55 13.62
CA ALA A 2 11.68 5.87 12.36
C ALA A 2 12.07 6.95 11.35
N LYS A 3 13.29 6.88 10.78
CA LYS A 3 13.69 7.77 9.70
C LYS A 3 12.76 7.52 8.52
N GLU A 4 12.01 8.55 8.10
CA GLU A 4 11.25 8.56 6.85
C GLU A 4 12.21 8.61 5.65
N ALA A 5 13.06 7.60 5.49
CA ALA A 5 13.80 7.38 4.26
C ALA A 5 12.85 6.70 3.26
N VAL A 6 11.80 7.40 2.85
CA VAL A 6 11.05 7.03 1.66
C VAL A 6 11.99 7.27 0.50
N LEU A 7 12.48 6.19 -0.12
CA LEU A 7 13.20 6.29 -1.38
C LEU A 7 12.27 6.96 -2.38
N THR A 8 12.54 8.23 -2.69
CA THR A 8 11.79 8.96 -3.71
C THR A 8 11.95 8.23 -5.05
N GLN A 9 10.97 8.37 -5.93
CA GLN A 9 10.97 7.74 -7.25
C GLN A 9 12.32 7.91 -7.98
N ASP A 10 12.85 9.13 -7.95
CA ASP A 10 14.15 9.46 -8.55
C ASP A 10 15.31 8.70 -7.90
N SER A 11 15.25 8.47 -6.59
CA SER A 11 16.27 7.72 -5.85
C SER A 11 16.28 6.24 -6.22
N VAL A 12 15.12 5.66 -6.54
CA VAL A 12 15.00 4.26 -6.96
C VAL A 12 15.36 4.10 -8.44
N MET A 13 14.91 5.02 -9.29
CA MET A 13 15.28 5.05 -10.71
C MET A 13 16.79 5.26 -10.91
N LYS A 14 17.43 6.12 -10.10
CA LYS A 14 18.90 6.28 -10.09
C LYS A 14 19.67 5.01 -9.72
N ARG A 15 19.01 4.04 -9.08
CA ARG A 15 19.59 2.71 -8.77
C ARG A 15 19.34 1.68 -9.88
N GLY A 16 18.84 2.11 -11.04
CA GLY A 16 18.56 1.24 -12.19
C GLY A 16 17.29 0.41 -12.03
N ILE A 17 16.45 0.70 -11.03
CA ILE A 17 15.19 -0.01 -10.80
C ILE A 17 14.07 0.75 -11.51
N THR A 18 13.54 0.17 -12.59
CA THR A 18 12.41 0.73 -13.33
C THR A 18 11.11 0.44 -12.59
N LEU A 19 10.47 1.48 -12.05
CA LEU A 19 9.17 1.38 -11.39
C LEU A 19 8.06 1.85 -12.34
N CYS A 20 7.27 0.94 -12.90
CA CYS A 20 6.09 1.31 -13.68
C CYS A 20 4.95 1.74 -12.74
N PHE A 21 4.85 3.05 -12.45
CA PHE A 21 3.79 3.60 -11.60
C PHE A 21 2.43 3.72 -12.25
N ARG A 22 2.39 3.72 -13.59
CA ARG A 22 1.17 3.75 -14.36
C ARG A 22 1.11 2.50 -15.20
N CYS A 23 0.05 1.74 -15.02
CA CYS A 23 -0.38 0.79 -16.05
C CYS A 23 -0.41 1.52 -17.39
N PHE A 24 0.40 1.08 -18.36
CA PHE A 24 0.51 1.70 -19.70
C PHE A 24 -0.86 1.83 -20.40
N LEU A 25 -1.78 0.92 -20.10
CA LEU A 25 -3.14 0.91 -20.65
C LEU A 25 -4.15 1.77 -19.88
N CYS A 26 -3.89 2.12 -18.63
CA CYS A 26 -4.94 2.65 -17.74
C CYS A 26 -4.58 3.90 -16.93
N GLY A 27 -3.34 4.40 -16.99
CA GLY A 27 -2.97 5.74 -16.51
C GLY A 27 -3.06 5.99 -14.99
N GLU A 28 -3.72 5.09 -14.24
CA GLU A 28 -4.03 5.22 -12.81
C GLU A 28 -3.44 4.10 -11.95
N THR A 29 -3.23 4.41 -10.68
CA THR A 29 -2.82 3.55 -9.56
C THR A 29 -3.93 2.57 -9.12
N SER A 30 -4.74 2.10 -10.07
CA SER A 30 -6.02 1.41 -9.87
C SER A 30 -5.92 0.09 -9.08
N TYR A 31 -4.82 -0.66 -9.23
CA TYR A 31 -4.68 -1.99 -8.61
C TYR A 31 -4.58 -1.95 -7.09
N THR A 32 -3.81 -1.00 -6.53
CA THR A 32 -3.70 -0.83 -5.08
C THR A 32 -5.05 -0.46 -4.49
N HIS A 33 -5.74 0.50 -5.11
CA HIS A 33 -7.05 0.95 -4.65
C HIS A 33 -8.10 -0.17 -4.67
N HIS A 34 -8.10 -1.01 -5.70
CA HIS A 34 -9.00 -2.18 -5.76
C HIS A 34 -8.73 -3.20 -4.66
N LEU A 35 -7.47 -3.57 -4.41
CA LEU A 35 -7.12 -4.55 -3.36
C LEU A 35 -7.54 -4.07 -1.97
N TRP A 36 -7.29 -2.79 -1.68
CA TRP A 36 -7.76 -2.16 -0.45
C TRP A 36 -9.28 -2.20 -0.36
N ARG A 37 -9.99 -1.74 -1.40
CA ARG A 37 -11.46 -1.73 -1.40
C ARG A 37 -12.08 -3.11 -1.16
N ILE A 38 -11.51 -4.16 -1.77
CA ILE A 38 -12.00 -5.54 -1.55
C ILE A 38 -11.83 -5.93 -0.09
N PHE A 39 -10.64 -5.75 0.48
CA PHE A 39 -10.40 -6.09 1.89
C PHE A 39 -11.33 -5.32 2.83
N LEU A 40 -11.44 -4.01 2.63
CA LEU A 40 -12.22 -3.10 3.46
C LEU A 40 -13.72 -3.40 3.36
N SER A 41 -14.22 -3.70 2.15
CA SER A 41 -15.60 -4.13 1.93
C SER A 41 -15.92 -5.43 2.65
N LEU A 42 -15.01 -6.41 2.64
CA LEU A 42 -15.18 -7.67 3.38
C LEU A 42 -15.19 -7.46 4.90
N ARG A 43 -14.57 -6.39 5.38
CA ARG A 43 -14.55 -6.00 6.79
C ARG A 43 -15.64 -4.99 7.18
N GLY A 44 -16.39 -4.46 6.21
CA GLY A 44 -17.37 -3.39 6.45
C GLY A 44 -16.76 -2.06 6.88
N ILE A 45 -15.48 -1.81 6.57
CA ILE A 45 -14.76 -0.60 6.99
C ILE A 45 -14.90 0.47 5.91
N SER A 46 -15.45 1.63 6.29
CA SER A 46 -15.48 2.81 5.43
C SER A 46 -14.13 3.51 5.46
N TRP A 47 -13.31 3.27 4.45
CA TRP A 47 -11.93 3.74 4.41
C TRP A 47 -11.67 4.69 3.24
N THR A 48 -11.04 5.81 3.54
CA THR A 48 -10.51 6.74 2.53
C THR A 48 -8.99 6.66 2.56
N MET A 49 -8.37 6.40 1.40
CA MET A 49 -6.92 6.21 1.33
C MET A 49 -6.18 7.51 1.69
N PRO A 50 -5.35 7.53 2.76
CA PRO A 50 -4.59 8.72 3.12
C PRO A 50 -3.52 9.04 2.08
N ARG A 51 -3.09 10.31 2.04
CA ARG A 51 -2.08 10.77 1.07
C ARG A 51 -0.69 10.23 1.40
N LYS A 52 -0.39 10.00 2.68
CA LYS A 52 0.90 9.50 3.15
C LYS A 52 0.79 8.08 3.70
N VAL A 53 1.85 7.31 3.52
CA VAL A 53 1.97 5.94 4.06
C VAL A 53 1.91 5.94 5.59
N ALA A 54 2.54 6.91 6.25
CA ALA A 54 2.51 7.04 7.70
C ALA A 54 1.07 7.29 8.22
N GLU A 55 0.32 8.17 7.57
CA GLU A 55 -1.10 8.43 7.88
C GLU A 55 -1.94 7.16 7.65
N ALA A 56 -1.68 6.42 6.56
CA ALA A 56 -2.35 5.14 6.31
C ALA A 56 -2.06 4.08 7.38
N LEU A 57 -0.83 3.98 7.88
CA LEU A 57 -0.49 3.06 8.97
C LEU A 57 -1.13 3.47 10.30
N LEU A 58 -1.20 4.77 10.58
CA LEU A 58 -1.80 5.29 11.80
C LEU A 58 -3.31 5.03 11.82
N CYS A 59 -4.03 5.43 10.76
CA CYS A 59 -5.45 5.12 10.63
C CYS A 59 -5.70 3.61 10.67
N TRP A 60 -4.79 2.81 10.10
CA TRP A 60 -4.93 1.36 10.14
C TRP A 60 -4.81 0.80 11.55
N GLU A 61 -3.88 1.30 12.35
CA GLU A 61 -3.73 0.87 13.74
C GLU A 61 -4.94 1.27 14.59
N GLU A 62 -5.52 2.45 14.35
CA GLU A 62 -6.76 2.93 15.00
C GLU A 62 -7.97 2.04 14.67
N GLU A 63 -8.18 1.70 13.39
CA GLU A 63 -9.25 0.78 12.97
C GLU A 63 -9.04 -0.65 13.52
N GLY A 64 -7.81 -0.99 13.92
CA GLY A 64 -7.42 -2.29 14.43
C GLY A 64 -7.51 -2.48 15.93
N VAL A 65 -7.97 -1.49 16.69
CA VAL A 65 -7.96 -1.53 18.17
C VAL A 65 -8.71 -2.76 18.69
N ASP A 66 -9.84 -3.10 18.07
CA ASP A 66 -10.72 -4.22 18.42
C ASP A 66 -10.43 -5.52 17.63
N ALA A 67 -9.34 -5.56 16.85
CA ALA A 67 -8.98 -6.73 16.08
C ALA A 67 -8.65 -7.91 17.01
N LYS A 68 -9.36 -9.04 16.84
CA LYS A 68 -9.12 -10.30 17.58
C LYS A 68 -7.68 -10.80 17.51
N ASP A 69 -7.00 -10.54 16.40
CA ASP A 69 -5.59 -10.87 16.20
C ASP A 69 -4.85 -9.64 15.66
N LYS A 70 -4.21 -8.90 16.57
CA LYS A 70 -3.43 -7.68 16.25
C LYS A 70 -2.22 -7.98 15.36
N GLY A 71 -1.66 -9.19 15.43
CA GLY A 71 -0.52 -9.59 14.61
C GLY A 71 -0.91 -9.70 13.14
N ARG A 72 -2.00 -10.44 12.86
CA ARG A 72 -2.58 -10.52 11.51
C ARG A 72 -3.05 -9.16 11.02
N TRP A 73 -3.63 -8.34 11.90
CA TRP A 73 -4.06 -6.99 11.56
C TRP A 73 -2.91 -6.13 11.01
N ARG A 74 -1.79 -6.08 11.73
CA ARG A 74 -0.61 -5.27 11.35
C ARG A 74 0.08 -5.74 10.06
N VAL A 75 -0.08 -7.01 9.67
CA VAL A 75 0.54 -7.57 8.46
C VAL A 75 -0.23 -7.24 7.17
N ILE A 76 -1.53 -6.91 7.26
CA ILE A 76 -2.38 -6.69 6.08
C ILE A 76 -1.87 -5.55 5.16
N PRO A 77 -1.54 -4.34 5.67
CA PRO A 77 -1.04 -3.26 4.81
C PRO A 77 0.24 -3.66 4.08
N GLY A 78 1.17 -4.28 4.82
CA GLY A 78 2.42 -4.81 4.26
C GLY A 78 2.18 -5.85 3.18
N SER A 79 1.20 -6.74 3.38
CA SER A 79 0.84 -7.78 2.42
C SER A 79 0.23 -7.20 1.14
N ILE A 80 -0.64 -6.20 1.25
CA ILE A 80 -1.23 -5.51 0.09
C ILE A 80 -0.15 -4.76 -0.68
N TRP A 81 0.70 -3.99 -0.01
CA TRP A 81 1.81 -3.28 -0.66
C TRP A 81 2.81 -4.24 -1.31
N TRP A 82 3.11 -5.36 -0.67
CA TRP A 82 3.98 -6.38 -1.23
C TRP A 82 3.40 -7.01 -2.50
N ALA A 83 2.10 -7.34 -2.50
CA ALA A 83 1.41 -7.86 -3.67
C ALA A 83 1.46 -6.85 -4.84
N VAL A 84 1.19 -5.57 -4.55
CA VAL A 84 1.29 -4.48 -5.52
C VAL A 84 2.72 -4.34 -6.05
N TRP A 85 3.71 -4.36 -5.17
CA TRP A 85 5.13 -4.28 -5.56
C TRP A 85 5.54 -5.44 -6.47
N LYS A 86 5.14 -6.68 -6.13
CA LYS A 86 5.42 -7.86 -6.97
C LYS A 86 4.80 -7.73 -8.35
N GLU A 87 3.51 -7.38 -8.42
CA GLU A 87 2.78 -7.23 -9.70
C GLU A 87 3.42 -6.17 -10.60
N ARG A 88 3.90 -5.08 -10.00
CA ARG A 88 4.56 -4.00 -10.75
C ARG A 88 5.93 -4.42 -11.27
N ASN A 89 6.67 -5.16 -10.46
CA ASN A 89 8.01 -5.61 -10.84
C ASN A 89 8.01 -6.82 -11.77
N SER A 90 6.92 -7.59 -11.84
CA SER A 90 6.79 -8.68 -12.82
C SER A 90 6.34 -8.21 -14.20
N ARG A 91 5.86 -6.97 -14.32
CA ARG A 91 5.45 -6.34 -15.59
C ARG A 91 6.56 -5.48 -16.22
N CYS A 92 7.75 -5.43 -15.62
CA CYS A 92 8.95 -4.77 -16.12
C CYS A 92 10.04 -5.81 -16.35
#